data_AF-A0AA95M8K7-F1
#
_entry.id   AF-A0AA95M8K7-F1
#
_cell.length_a   1.000
_cell.length_b   1.000
_cell.length_c   1.000
_cell.angle_alpha   90.00
_cell.angle_beta   90.00
_cell.angle_gamma   90.00
#
_symmetry.space_group_name_H-M   'P 1'
#
loop_
_entity.id
_entity.type
_entity.pdbx_description
1 polymer ?
#
loop_
_entity_poly.entity_id
_entity_poly.type
_entity_poly.pdbx_seq_one_letter_code
_entity_poly.pdbx_strand_id
1 'polypeptide(L)'
;MVNKHFEDKWELLKQLGSTNIQKDAIRKRIQESIHHRPSKTSSMKFHQWKSITAVSLLFVIFGGFLFMLVKEYPKQNNSSNYTIDYESFSWKLGGVTSKKTGDSLELYHKNDSIPFGTVSEVTEAEMNTIINSKPMFVNKELEHFPYKTFMYIEHVKMQDVAIRYYFFIPLTKEKWIQYTFDYPKIEYGDIFQAMSSLELKGKKPYHHDGALYVTHGYGRMIYPVDLEPISITSNKNEVYRWIGASTKAYNQYLEKILHSNGNWQKESGEGLSNTFVSVDGNEVITISLNGNELTYEYFYPNQDE
;
A
#
# COMPACT_ATOMS: atom_id res chain seq x y z
N MET A 1 -41.96 26.05 4.90
CA MET A 1 -40.65 26.66 4.57
C MET A 1 -39.59 25.62 4.85
N VAL A 2 -39.16 24.92 3.80
CA VAL A 2 -38.23 23.78 3.90
C VAL A 2 -36.81 24.34 4.01
N ASN A 3 -36.05 23.79 4.95
CA ASN A 3 -34.79 24.30 5.45
C ASN A 3 -33.68 24.06 4.40
N LYS A 4 -33.56 24.99 3.44
CA LYS A 4 -32.56 24.98 2.34
C LYS A 4 -31.12 24.72 2.82
N HIS A 5 -30.83 25.06 4.09
CA HIS A 5 -29.52 24.86 4.68
C HIS A 5 -29.12 23.37 4.87
N PHE A 6 -30.09 22.45 4.88
CA PHE A 6 -29.86 21.00 4.93
C PHE A 6 -29.68 20.40 3.53
N GLU A 7 -30.35 20.92 2.52
CA GLU A 7 -30.17 20.51 1.11
C GLU A 7 -28.80 20.93 0.57
N ASP A 8 -28.32 22.12 0.91
CA ASP A 8 -26.98 22.58 0.50
C ASP A 8 -25.86 21.73 1.13
N LYS A 9 -26.06 21.23 2.37
CA LYS A 9 -25.12 20.28 3.00
C LYS A 9 -25.24 18.86 2.42
N TRP A 10 -26.43 18.48 1.95
CA TRP A 10 -26.69 17.19 1.31
C TRP A 10 -26.08 17.10 -0.09
N GLU A 11 -26.10 18.19 -0.86
CA GLU A 11 -25.39 18.31 -2.14
C GLU A 11 -23.86 18.32 -1.95
N LEU A 12 -23.35 18.95 -0.89
CA LEU A 12 -21.93 18.87 -0.51
C LEU A 12 -21.50 17.45 -0.09
N LEU A 13 -22.41 16.67 0.51
CA LEU A 13 -22.18 15.26 0.84
C LEU A 13 -22.20 14.35 -0.40
N LYS A 14 -22.97 14.68 -1.45
CA LYS A 14 -22.87 13.97 -2.75
C LYS A 14 -21.55 14.24 -3.47
N GLN A 15 -20.87 15.34 -3.15
CA GLN A 15 -19.52 15.64 -3.64
C GLN A 15 -18.40 14.88 -2.89
N LEU A 16 -18.72 14.11 -1.85
CA LEU A 16 -17.77 13.19 -1.18
C LEU A 16 -17.59 11.87 -1.93
N GLY A 17 -18.41 11.60 -2.96
CA GLY A 17 -18.03 10.65 -4.02
C GLY A 17 -17.11 11.37 -5.00
N SER A 18 -15.94 10.78 -5.28
CA SER A 18 -14.97 11.31 -6.26
C SER A 18 -15.70 11.79 -7.52
N THR A 19 -15.71 13.09 -7.78
CA THR A 19 -16.35 13.68 -8.96
C THR A 19 -15.75 13.07 -10.23
N ASN A 20 -16.48 13.06 -11.36
CA ASN A 20 -15.91 12.57 -12.63
C ASN A 20 -14.57 13.23 -12.98
N ILE A 21 -14.38 14.50 -12.59
CA ILE A 21 -13.12 15.23 -12.73
C ILE A 21 -12.01 14.63 -11.86
N GLN A 22 -12.29 14.33 -10.58
CA GLN A 22 -11.34 13.66 -9.69
C GLN A 22 -11.03 12.23 -10.16
N LYS A 23 -12.04 11.51 -10.68
CA LYS A 23 -11.88 10.17 -11.26
C LYS A 23 -11.03 10.17 -12.53
N ASP A 24 -11.26 11.13 -13.43
CA ASP A 24 -10.49 11.28 -14.66
C ASP A 24 -9.06 11.70 -14.34
N ALA A 25 -8.86 12.57 -13.37
CA ALA A 25 -7.53 12.90 -12.88
C ALA A 25 -6.82 11.70 -12.23
N ILE A 26 -7.53 10.89 -11.44
CA ILE A 26 -7.00 9.65 -10.86
C ILE A 26 -6.62 8.67 -11.97
N ARG A 27 -7.48 8.49 -12.97
CA ARG A 27 -7.21 7.66 -14.13
C ARG A 27 -6.01 8.20 -14.91
N LYS A 28 -5.89 9.51 -15.09
CA LYS A 28 -4.75 10.18 -15.71
C LYS A 28 -3.48 9.91 -14.90
N ARG A 29 -3.48 10.08 -13.58
CA ARG A 29 -2.37 9.75 -12.67
C ARG A 29 -1.92 8.30 -12.79
N ILE A 30 -2.88 7.38 -12.85
CA ILE A 30 -2.61 5.94 -12.98
C ILE A 30 -2.00 5.65 -14.35
N GLN A 31 -2.55 6.21 -15.42
CA GLN A 31 -1.99 6.06 -16.76
C GLN A 31 -0.58 6.65 -16.85
N GLU A 32 -0.37 7.85 -16.31
CA GLU A 32 0.92 8.53 -16.25
C GLU A 32 1.93 7.67 -15.50
N SER A 33 1.60 7.20 -14.30
CA SER A 33 2.51 6.36 -13.51
C SER A 33 2.78 4.99 -14.13
N ILE A 34 1.85 4.43 -14.91
CA ILE A 34 2.08 3.23 -15.73
C ILE A 34 3.04 3.52 -16.90
N HIS A 35 2.83 4.64 -17.62
CA HIS A 35 3.65 5.01 -18.78
C HIS A 35 5.09 5.36 -18.42
N HIS A 36 5.35 5.84 -17.19
CA HIS A 36 6.67 6.25 -16.72
C HIS A 36 7.42 5.15 -15.94
N ARG A 37 6.93 3.91 -15.97
CA ARG A 37 7.67 2.76 -15.44
C ARG A 37 8.62 2.25 -16.53
N PRO A 38 9.96 2.24 -16.33
CA PRO A 38 10.82 1.47 -17.22
C PRO A 38 10.34 0.02 -17.16
N SER A 39 10.04 -0.57 -18.31
CA SER A 39 9.66 -1.97 -18.43
C SER A 39 10.78 -2.82 -17.81
N LYS A 40 10.60 -3.23 -16.55
CA LYS A 40 11.42 -4.28 -15.95
C LYS A 40 10.98 -5.63 -16.52
N THR A 41 11.09 -5.78 -17.84
CA THR A 41 11.48 -7.07 -18.42
C THR A 41 13.00 -7.09 -18.39
N SER A 42 13.57 -7.25 -17.19
CA SER A 42 14.92 -7.77 -17.08
C SER A 42 14.86 -9.18 -17.63
N SER A 43 15.22 -9.35 -18.91
CA SER A 43 15.64 -10.65 -19.39
C SER A 43 16.95 -10.95 -18.67
N MET A 44 16.86 -11.70 -17.57
CA MET A 44 18.03 -12.40 -17.05
C MET A 44 18.49 -13.33 -18.17
N LYS A 45 19.49 -12.89 -18.94
CA LYS A 45 20.26 -13.77 -19.81
C LYS A 45 21.04 -14.72 -18.91
N PHE A 46 20.40 -15.82 -18.51
CA PHE A 46 21.10 -16.94 -17.89
C PHE A 46 22.10 -17.48 -18.89
N HIS A 47 23.39 -17.32 -18.57
CA HIS A 47 24.47 -18.04 -19.21
C HIS A 47 24.25 -19.54 -18.98
N GLN A 48 23.81 -20.23 -20.03
CA GLN A 48 23.87 -21.68 -20.10
C GLN A 48 25.32 -22.10 -20.31
N TRP A 49 26.00 -22.50 -19.24
CA TRP A 49 26.83 -23.72 -19.27
C TRP A 49 27.37 -24.08 -17.88
N LYS A 50 27.45 -25.39 -17.64
CA LYS A 50 27.99 -26.12 -16.47
C LYS A 50 27.00 -26.59 -15.39
N SER A 51 25.75 -26.88 -15.75
CA SER A 51 24.79 -27.57 -14.87
C SER A 51 24.56 -29.03 -15.25
N ILE A 52 25.59 -29.87 -15.15
CA ILE A 52 25.42 -31.33 -15.12
C ILE A 52 25.95 -31.92 -13.80
N THR A 53 26.92 -31.27 -13.16
CA THR A 53 27.49 -31.72 -11.87
C THR A 53 26.71 -31.26 -10.64
N ALA A 54 25.84 -30.25 -10.74
CA ALA A 54 25.05 -29.75 -9.61
C ALA A 54 23.80 -30.60 -9.31
N VAL A 55 23.27 -31.33 -10.31
CA VAL A 55 22.04 -32.11 -10.17
C VAL A 55 22.26 -33.38 -9.35
N SER A 56 23.46 -33.98 -9.40
CA SER A 56 23.78 -35.20 -8.64
C SER A 56 23.97 -34.96 -7.14
N LEU A 57 24.46 -33.77 -6.73
CA LEU A 57 24.58 -33.40 -5.32
C LEU A 57 23.21 -33.14 -4.66
N LEU A 58 22.22 -32.70 -5.44
CA LEU A 58 20.90 -32.35 -4.96
C LEU A 58 20.08 -33.59 -4.57
N PHE A 59 20.20 -34.70 -5.28
CA PHE A 59 19.50 -35.95 -4.94
C PHE A 59 20.02 -36.61 -3.66
N VAL A 60 21.32 -36.51 -3.36
CA VAL A 60 21.89 -37.10 -2.14
C VAL A 60 21.49 -36.30 -0.89
N ILE A 61 21.45 -34.97 -0.99
CA ILE A 61 21.07 -34.09 0.14
C ILE A 61 19.57 -34.21 0.44
N PHE A 62 18.71 -34.28 -0.59
CA PHE A 62 17.26 -34.41 -0.39
C PHE A 62 16.85 -35.80 0.11
N GLY A 63 17.53 -36.88 -0.30
CA GLY A 63 17.26 -38.24 0.20
C GLY A 63 17.55 -38.40 1.71
N GLY A 64 18.61 -37.75 2.22
CA GLY A 64 18.96 -37.79 3.64
C GLY A 64 18.02 -36.98 4.53
N PHE A 65 17.51 -35.84 4.04
CA PHE A 65 16.61 -34.97 4.81
C PHE A 65 15.20 -35.56 4.99
N LEU A 66 14.71 -36.32 3.99
CA LEU A 66 13.39 -36.94 4.04
C LEU A 66 13.31 -38.06 5.10
N PHE A 67 14.42 -38.73 5.41
CA PHE A 67 14.47 -39.76 6.44
C PHE A 67 14.47 -39.19 7.88
N MET A 68 14.99 -37.97 8.07
CA MET A 68 14.93 -37.30 9.39
C MET A 68 13.54 -36.73 9.72
N LEU A 69 12.75 -36.33 8.71
CA LEU A 69 11.41 -35.76 8.94
C LEU A 69 10.34 -36.79 9.35
N VAL A 70 10.59 -38.09 9.17
CA VAL A 70 9.64 -39.15 9.57
C VAL A 70 9.78 -39.52 11.05
N LYS A 71 10.83 -39.08 11.76
CA LYS A 71 11.12 -39.55 13.12
C LYS A 71 10.68 -38.65 14.28
N GLU A 72 10.07 -37.50 14.03
CA GLU A 72 9.55 -36.64 15.12
C GLU A 72 8.17 -36.07 14.77
N TYR A 73 7.11 -36.78 15.20
CA TYR A 73 5.79 -36.20 15.39
C TYR A 73 5.58 -35.92 16.88
N PRO A 74 5.77 -34.68 17.38
CA PRO A 74 5.08 -34.26 18.57
C PRO A 74 3.61 -33.96 18.23
N LYS A 75 2.73 -34.44 19.09
CA LYS A 75 1.28 -34.30 19.03
C LYS A 75 0.84 -32.86 18.77
N GLN A 76 -0.09 -32.75 17.83
CA GLN A 76 -0.88 -31.59 17.48
C GLN A 76 -1.62 -31.07 18.72
N ASN A 77 -1.21 -29.91 19.24
CA ASN A 77 -2.02 -29.15 20.18
C ASN A 77 -3.06 -28.35 19.39
N ASN A 78 -4.33 -28.51 19.78
CA ASN A 78 -5.48 -27.81 19.24
C ASN A 78 -5.20 -26.30 19.12
N SER A 79 -5.15 -25.80 17.87
CA SER A 79 -5.17 -24.37 17.59
C SER A 79 -6.52 -23.81 17.98
N SER A 80 -6.52 -22.73 18.77
CA SER A 80 -7.70 -21.91 18.99
C SER A 80 -8.32 -21.52 17.65
N ASN A 81 -9.61 -21.80 17.48
CA ASN A 81 -10.38 -21.31 16.34
C ASN A 81 -10.38 -19.77 16.37
N TYR A 82 -9.47 -19.15 15.63
CA TYR A 82 -9.59 -17.75 15.28
C TYR A 82 -10.74 -17.64 14.28
N THR A 83 -11.75 -16.85 14.65
CA THR A 83 -12.82 -16.43 13.75
C THR A 83 -12.66 -14.91 13.64
N ILE A 84 -12.67 -14.38 12.40
CA ILE A 84 -12.57 -12.94 12.20
C ILE A 84 -13.81 -12.29 12.83
N ASP A 85 -13.55 -11.47 13.83
CA ASP A 85 -14.53 -10.59 14.47
C ASP A 85 -13.92 -9.20 14.65
N TYR A 86 -14.72 -8.17 14.94
CA TYR A 86 -14.24 -6.80 15.14
C TYR A 86 -13.19 -6.69 16.25
N GLU A 87 -13.15 -7.63 17.20
CA GLU A 87 -12.12 -7.69 18.24
C GLU A 87 -10.78 -8.31 17.77
N SER A 88 -10.72 -8.88 16.57
CA SER A 88 -9.55 -9.63 16.09
C SER A 88 -8.38 -8.72 15.68
N PHE A 89 -8.64 -7.45 15.39
CA PHE A 89 -7.61 -6.48 15.04
C PHE A 89 -7.99 -5.05 15.41
N SER A 90 -7.01 -4.16 15.46
CA SER A 90 -7.19 -2.73 15.59
C SER A 90 -6.09 -1.97 14.85
N TRP A 91 -6.29 -0.67 14.61
CA TRP A 91 -5.32 0.22 13.99
C TRP A 91 -5.56 1.68 14.42
N LYS A 92 -4.65 2.57 14.05
CA LYS A 92 -4.74 4.02 14.33
C LYS A 92 -5.36 4.81 13.17
N LEU A 93 -6.37 4.25 12.50
CA LEU A 93 -7.17 4.96 11.51
C LEU A 93 -8.51 5.39 12.14
N GLY A 94 -8.71 6.71 12.25
CA GLY A 94 -9.88 7.29 12.89
C GLY A 94 -11.16 7.12 12.06
N GLY A 95 -12.30 7.06 12.74
CA GLY A 95 -13.60 7.11 12.06
C GLY A 95 -13.89 5.94 11.13
N VAL A 96 -13.41 4.74 11.45
CA VAL A 96 -13.70 3.50 10.71
C VAL A 96 -14.58 2.58 11.54
N THR A 97 -15.55 1.95 10.87
CA THR A 97 -16.39 0.90 11.45
C THR A 97 -16.35 -0.35 10.57
N SER A 98 -16.54 -1.52 11.15
CA SER A 98 -16.63 -2.79 10.41
C SER A 98 -17.99 -3.45 10.61
N LYS A 99 -18.45 -4.19 9.61
CA LYS A 99 -19.68 -4.97 9.64
C LYS A 99 -19.41 -6.37 9.10
N LYS A 100 -19.88 -7.40 9.80
CA LYS A 100 -19.78 -8.77 9.31
C LYS A 100 -20.77 -9.03 8.17
N THR A 101 -20.23 -9.52 7.07
CA THR A 101 -20.98 -9.88 5.85
C THR A 101 -20.44 -11.22 5.36
N GLY A 102 -21.22 -12.29 5.57
CA GLY A 102 -20.79 -13.67 5.33
C GLY A 102 -19.56 -14.04 6.18
N ASP A 103 -18.53 -14.55 5.51
CA ASP A 103 -17.25 -14.95 6.13
C ASP A 103 -16.21 -13.80 6.15
N SER A 104 -16.64 -12.58 5.84
CA SER A 104 -15.78 -11.41 5.77
C SER A 104 -16.31 -10.25 6.64
N LEU A 105 -15.43 -9.30 6.92
CA LEU A 105 -15.79 -7.99 7.47
C LEU A 105 -15.69 -6.94 6.36
N GLU A 106 -16.73 -6.16 6.16
CA GLU A 106 -16.71 -4.96 5.31
C GLU A 106 -16.32 -3.75 6.16
N LEU A 107 -15.51 -2.85 5.59
CA LEU A 107 -14.94 -1.68 6.26
C LEU A 107 -15.57 -0.39 5.69
N TYR A 108 -15.98 0.50 6.58
CA TYR A 108 -16.70 1.73 6.25
C TYR A 108 -16.12 2.94 6.98
N HIS A 109 -16.15 4.11 6.34
CA HIS A 109 -16.02 5.35 7.08
C HIS A 109 -17.25 5.58 7.96
N LYS A 110 -17.06 6.26 9.09
CA LYS A 110 -18.12 6.58 10.03
C LYS A 110 -19.15 7.45 9.32
N ASN A 111 -20.40 6.96 9.29
CA ASN A 111 -21.54 7.56 8.59
C ASN A 111 -21.54 7.39 7.05
N ASP A 112 -20.69 6.54 6.49
CA ASP A 112 -20.78 6.12 5.09
C ASP A 112 -21.41 4.72 5.00
N SER A 113 -22.19 4.51 3.96
CA SER A 113 -22.82 3.23 3.62
C SER A 113 -22.05 2.43 2.58
N ILE A 114 -21.05 3.03 1.94
CA ILE A 114 -20.24 2.41 0.90
C ILE A 114 -18.98 1.81 1.54
N PRO A 115 -18.73 0.49 1.38
CA PRO A 115 -17.52 -0.09 1.91
C PRO A 115 -16.30 0.35 1.08
N PHE A 116 -15.24 0.74 1.77
CA PHE A 116 -13.94 1.04 1.16
C PHE A 116 -13.00 -0.17 1.17
N GLY A 117 -13.34 -1.25 1.87
CA GLY A 117 -12.43 -2.39 2.00
C GLY A 117 -13.07 -3.59 2.67
N THR A 118 -12.33 -4.69 2.71
CA THR A 118 -12.75 -5.92 3.38
C THR A 118 -11.62 -6.59 4.14
N VAL A 119 -11.98 -7.40 5.13
CA VAL A 119 -11.08 -8.30 5.85
C VAL A 119 -11.63 -9.72 5.78
N SER A 120 -10.82 -10.66 5.30
CA SER A 120 -11.21 -12.07 5.15
C SER A 120 -10.06 -13.01 5.47
N GLU A 121 -10.40 -14.25 5.82
CA GLU A 121 -9.45 -15.35 5.96
C GLU A 121 -9.36 -16.07 4.62
N VAL A 122 -8.14 -16.33 4.17
CA VAL A 122 -7.89 -17.06 2.93
C VAL A 122 -6.82 -18.11 3.15
N THR A 123 -6.95 -19.22 2.43
CA THR A 123 -5.92 -20.24 2.29
C THR A 123 -4.83 -19.78 1.32
N GLU A 124 -3.68 -20.45 1.34
CA GLU A 124 -2.63 -20.22 0.34
C GLU A 124 -3.13 -20.48 -1.09
N ALA A 125 -3.98 -21.49 -1.30
CA ALA A 125 -4.57 -21.78 -2.60
C ALA A 125 -5.45 -20.61 -3.09
N GLU A 126 -6.33 -20.09 -2.24
CA GLU A 126 -7.19 -18.95 -2.57
C GLU A 126 -6.37 -17.68 -2.83
N MET A 127 -5.35 -17.41 -1.99
CA MET A 127 -4.41 -16.31 -2.21
C MET A 127 -3.75 -16.41 -3.58
N ASN A 128 -3.22 -17.58 -3.93
CA ASN A 128 -2.57 -17.81 -5.22
C ASN A 128 -3.56 -17.69 -6.38
N THR A 129 -4.81 -18.14 -6.23
CA THR A 129 -5.86 -17.92 -7.24
C THR A 129 -6.13 -16.43 -7.43
N ILE A 130 -6.23 -15.64 -6.35
CA ILE A 130 -6.45 -14.18 -6.43
C ILE A 130 -5.29 -13.50 -7.15
N ILE A 131 -4.05 -13.87 -6.80
CA ILE A 131 -2.82 -13.35 -7.40
C ILE A 131 -2.78 -13.67 -8.90
N ASN A 132 -3.07 -14.91 -9.30
CA ASN A 132 -2.89 -15.36 -10.68
C ASN A 132 -4.06 -15.00 -11.61
N SER A 133 -5.26 -14.75 -11.07
CA SER A 133 -6.46 -14.47 -11.88
C SER A 133 -6.65 -12.99 -12.24
N LYS A 134 -5.95 -12.09 -11.56
CA LYS A 134 -6.17 -10.64 -11.67
C LYS A 134 -5.00 -9.95 -12.40
N PRO A 135 -5.28 -8.89 -13.18
CA PRO A 135 -4.24 -8.10 -13.83
C PRO A 135 -3.43 -7.35 -12.75
N MET A 136 -2.29 -7.93 -12.40
CA MET A 136 -1.41 -7.47 -11.33
C MET A 136 -0.27 -6.63 -11.88
N PHE A 137 0.04 -5.54 -11.18
CA PHE A 137 1.13 -4.64 -11.58
C PHE A 137 2.20 -4.47 -10.49
N VAL A 138 1.87 -4.74 -9.23
CA VAL A 138 2.83 -4.69 -8.11
C VAL A 138 2.64 -5.93 -7.24
N ASN A 139 3.74 -6.59 -6.93
CA ASN A 139 3.87 -7.62 -5.92
C ASN A 139 5.13 -7.27 -5.11
N LYS A 140 4.94 -6.89 -3.85
CA LYS A 140 6.03 -6.41 -3.00
C LYS A 140 5.82 -6.87 -1.55
N GLU A 141 6.88 -7.39 -0.93
CA GLU A 141 6.92 -7.54 0.53
C GLU A 141 7.12 -6.16 1.17
N LEU A 142 6.25 -5.81 2.10
CA LEU A 142 6.37 -4.60 2.89
C LEU A 142 7.33 -4.84 4.04
N GLU A 143 8.60 -4.59 3.72
CA GLU A 143 9.67 -4.59 4.71
C GLU A 143 9.32 -3.62 5.83
N HIS A 144 9.54 -4.09 7.04
CA HIS A 144 9.45 -3.30 8.26
C HIS A 144 8.04 -2.88 8.74
N PHE A 145 6.99 -3.50 8.21
CA PHE A 145 5.65 -3.38 8.77
C PHE A 145 5.47 -4.25 10.03
N PRO A 146 4.43 -3.98 10.87
CA PRO A 146 4.19 -4.71 12.12
C PRO A 146 4.13 -6.23 11.97
N TYR A 147 3.76 -6.70 10.78
CA TYR A 147 3.77 -8.10 10.43
C TYR A 147 4.37 -8.28 9.03
N LYS A 148 4.95 -9.45 8.77
CA LYS A 148 5.33 -9.85 7.42
C LYS A 148 4.11 -9.73 6.50
N THR A 149 4.14 -8.80 5.56
CA THR A 149 2.99 -8.42 4.75
C THR A 149 3.37 -8.43 3.28
N PHE A 150 2.60 -9.15 2.47
CA PHE A 150 2.72 -9.08 1.02
C PHE A 150 1.63 -8.17 0.47
N MET A 151 2.04 -7.17 -0.30
CA MET A 151 1.15 -6.19 -0.91
C MET A 151 1.02 -6.42 -2.42
N TYR A 152 -0.22 -6.36 -2.89
CA TYR A 152 -0.56 -6.47 -4.31
C TYR A 152 -1.49 -5.33 -4.72
N ILE A 153 -1.34 -4.89 -5.97
CA ILE A 153 -2.15 -3.81 -6.55
C ILE A 153 -2.83 -4.32 -7.82
N GLU A 154 -4.16 -4.32 -7.81
CA GLU A 154 -5.02 -4.62 -8.95
C GLU A 154 -5.58 -3.33 -9.57
N HIS A 155 -5.59 -3.26 -10.90
CA HIS A 155 -6.35 -2.26 -11.63
C HIS A 155 -7.80 -2.75 -11.82
N VAL A 156 -8.75 -2.06 -11.18
CA VAL A 156 -10.15 -2.46 -11.18
C VAL A 156 -10.92 -1.68 -12.25
N LYS A 157 -11.78 -2.36 -13.00
CA LYS A 157 -12.68 -1.74 -14.00
C LYS A 157 -14.07 -1.45 -13.42
N MET A 158 -14.14 -0.98 -12.19
CA MET A 158 -15.39 -0.61 -11.52
C MET A 158 -15.58 0.90 -11.57
N GLN A 159 -16.84 1.36 -11.58
CA GLN A 159 -17.20 2.77 -11.78
C GLN A 159 -16.62 3.72 -10.71
N ASP A 160 -16.36 3.21 -9.50
CA ASP A 160 -15.93 3.98 -8.33
C ASP A 160 -14.63 3.47 -7.70
N VAL A 161 -13.95 2.52 -8.35
CA VAL A 161 -12.69 1.95 -7.85
C VAL A 161 -11.71 1.92 -9.00
N ALA A 162 -10.65 2.70 -8.87
CA ALA A 162 -9.56 2.71 -9.84
C ALA A 162 -8.53 1.63 -9.49
N ILE A 163 -8.18 1.50 -8.21
CA ILE A 163 -7.18 0.56 -7.73
C ILE A 163 -7.72 -0.17 -6.51
N ARG A 164 -7.44 -1.47 -6.41
CA ARG A 164 -7.61 -2.25 -5.19
C ARG A 164 -6.28 -2.74 -4.67
N TYR A 165 -6.00 -2.43 -3.41
CA TYR A 165 -4.90 -3.01 -2.67
C TYR A 165 -5.32 -4.32 -2.03
N TYR A 166 -4.39 -5.25 -1.99
CA TYR A 166 -4.47 -6.46 -1.20
C TYR A 166 -3.26 -6.53 -0.29
N PHE A 167 -3.47 -6.78 0.99
CA PHE A 167 -2.43 -7.06 1.96
C PHE A 167 -2.66 -8.44 2.54
N PHE A 168 -1.68 -9.32 2.43
CA PHE A 168 -1.73 -10.68 2.95
C PHE A 168 -0.76 -10.82 4.12
N ILE A 169 -1.28 -11.23 5.28
CA ILE A 169 -0.53 -11.45 6.51
C ILE A 169 -0.69 -12.90 6.95
N PRO A 170 0.40 -13.66 7.16
CA PRO A 170 0.29 -15.05 7.57
C PRO A 170 -0.19 -15.13 9.03
N LEU A 171 -1.24 -15.92 9.28
CA LEU A 171 -1.70 -16.26 10.62
C LEU A 171 -1.10 -17.57 11.10
N THR A 172 -1.20 -18.60 10.25
CA THR A 172 -0.66 -19.94 10.48
C THR A 172 0.09 -20.39 9.23
N LYS A 173 0.53 -21.66 9.17
CA LYS A 173 1.14 -22.22 7.96
C LYS A 173 0.18 -22.27 6.77
N GLU A 174 -1.12 -22.35 7.02
CA GLU A 174 -2.13 -22.61 5.98
C GLU A 174 -3.13 -21.45 5.81
N LYS A 175 -3.19 -20.54 6.79
CA LYS A 175 -4.15 -19.43 6.80
C LYS A 175 -3.46 -18.08 6.75
N TRP A 176 -4.05 -17.20 5.96
CA TRP A 176 -3.68 -15.80 5.79
C TRP A 176 -4.88 -14.92 6.11
N ILE A 177 -4.63 -13.73 6.66
CA ILE A 177 -5.62 -12.65 6.62
C ILE A 177 -5.35 -11.83 5.37
N GLN A 178 -6.40 -11.60 4.60
CA GLN A 178 -6.45 -10.64 3.52
C GLN A 178 -7.14 -9.36 3.99
N TYR A 179 -6.47 -8.23 3.84
CA TYR A 179 -7.08 -6.91 3.87
C TYR A 179 -7.19 -6.37 2.44
N THR A 180 -8.32 -5.81 2.08
CA THR A 180 -8.50 -5.09 0.82
C THR A 180 -8.89 -3.65 1.04
N PHE A 181 -8.42 -2.76 0.17
CA PHE A 181 -8.74 -1.33 0.20
C PHE A 181 -8.96 -0.80 -1.22
N ASP A 182 -10.05 -0.08 -1.43
CA ASP A 182 -10.50 0.49 -2.69
C ASP A 182 -10.12 1.96 -2.78
N TYR A 183 -9.20 2.29 -3.68
CA TYR A 183 -8.90 3.67 -4.03
C TYR A 183 -9.79 4.13 -5.20
N PRO A 184 -10.40 5.33 -5.14
CA PRO A 184 -10.22 6.42 -4.17
C PRO A 184 -11.27 6.48 -3.04
N LYS A 185 -11.94 5.38 -2.69
CA LYS A 185 -12.89 5.40 -1.57
C LYS A 185 -12.19 5.61 -0.23
N ILE A 186 -10.92 5.24 -0.16
CA ILE A 186 -9.98 5.56 0.92
C ILE A 186 -8.66 6.03 0.30
N GLU A 187 -8.02 7.02 0.92
CA GLU A 187 -6.77 7.61 0.43
C GLU A 187 -5.55 6.74 0.75
N TYR A 188 -4.47 6.85 -0.05
CA TYR A 188 -3.28 6.03 0.13
C TYR A 188 -2.64 6.21 1.51
N GLY A 189 -2.59 7.45 2.02
CA GLY A 189 -2.06 7.77 3.35
C GLY A 189 -2.79 6.97 4.44
N ASP A 190 -4.13 6.95 4.38
CA ASP A 190 -4.96 6.21 5.33
C ASP A 190 -4.74 4.69 5.23
N ILE A 191 -4.63 4.14 4.01
CA ILE A 191 -4.34 2.71 3.79
C ILE A 191 -3.03 2.32 4.49
N PHE A 192 -1.96 3.08 4.27
CA PHE A 192 -0.65 2.75 4.83
C PHE A 192 -0.53 3.09 6.32
N GLN A 193 -1.25 4.10 6.81
CA GLN A 193 -1.38 4.35 8.24
C GLN A 193 -2.09 3.19 8.95
N ALA A 194 -3.19 2.68 8.38
CA ALA A 194 -3.91 1.53 8.90
C ALA A 194 -3.01 0.29 8.97
N MET A 195 -2.30 -0.02 7.89
CA MET A 195 -1.44 -1.21 7.84
C MET A 195 -0.16 -1.08 8.69
N SER A 196 0.42 0.11 8.81
CA SER A 196 1.62 0.36 9.63
C SER A 196 1.33 0.41 11.14
N SER A 197 0.07 0.63 11.52
CA SER A 197 -0.38 0.64 12.92
C SER A 197 -1.25 -0.57 13.30
N LEU A 198 -1.31 -1.58 12.42
CA LEU A 198 -2.12 -2.76 12.63
C LEU A 198 -1.65 -3.54 13.86
N GLU A 199 -2.60 -3.88 14.73
CA GLU A 199 -2.43 -4.78 15.85
C GLU A 199 -3.42 -5.94 15.71
N LEU A 200 -2.91 -7.17 15.74
CA LEU A 200 -3.71 -8.39 15.68
C LEU A 200 -3.80 -9.02 17.08
N LYS A 201 -5.02 -9.36 17.52
CA LYS A 201 -5.25 -9.98 18.82
C LYS A 201 -4.48 -11.30 18.93
N GLY A 202 -3.69 -11.43 19.99
CA GLY A 202 -2.89 -12.63 20.24
C GLY A 202 -1.58 -12.74 19.44
N LYS A 203 -1.24 -11.75 18.59
CA LYS A 203 0.01 -11.74 17.83
C LYS A 203 0.78 -10.44 18.05
N LYS A 204 1.98 -10.54 18.63
CA LYS A 204 2.81 -9.36 18.90
C LYS A 204 3.27 -8.71 17.57
N PRO A 205 3.05 -7.40 17.39
CA PRO A 205 3.61 -6.67 16.25
C PRO A 205 5.14 -6.56 16.39
N TYR A 206 5.82 -6.52 15.25
CA TYR A 206 7.22 -6.17 15.18
C TYR A 206 7.36 -4.66 15.05
N HIS A 207 8.03 -4.04 16.00
CA HIS A 207 8.32 -2.61 15.96
C HIS A 207 9.73 -2.37 15.41
N HIS A 208 9.81 -1.42 14.49
CA HIS A 208 11.06 -0.94 13.93
C HIS A 208 11.39 0.44 14.46
N ASP A 209 12.68 0.69 14.69
CA ASP A 209 13.16 1.97 15.22
C ASP A 209 13.23 3.07 14.15
N GLY A 210 13.02 2.73 12.87
CA GLY A 210 13.14 3.65 11.73
C GLY A 210 11.79 4.08 11.16
N ALA A 211 11.76 5.28 10.57
CA ALA A 211 10.63 5.73 9.77
C ALA A 211 10.42 4.81 8.56
N LEU A 212 9.16 4.46 8.30
CA LEU A 212 8.77 3.64 7.16
C LEU A 212 8.37 4.53 5.99
N TYR A 213 8.67 4.05 4.78
CA TYR A 213 8.36 4.75 3.54
C TYR A 213 7.71 3.83 2.53
N VAL A 214 6.71 4.34 1.82
CA VAL A 214 5.89 3.59 0.86
C VAL A 214 5.70 4.40 -0.42
N THR A 215 5.42 3.72 -1.52
CA THR A 215 5.03 4.37 -2.78
C THR A 215 3.51 4.30 -2.90
N HIS A 216 2.89 5.41 -3.28
CA HIS A 216 1.45 5.47 -3.55
C HIS A 216 1.14 5.01 -4.98
N GLY A 217 0.26 4.01 -5.13
CA GLY A 217 -0.16 3.48 -6.41
C GLY A 217 1.03 2.94 -7.23
N TYR A 218 1.21 3.47 -8.43
CA TYR A 218 2.35 3.15 -9.30
C TYR A 218 3.41 4.26 -9.34
N GLY A 219 3.28 5.27 -8.47
CA GLY A 219 4.22 6.38 -8.38
C GLY A 219 5.62 5.95 -7.94
N ARG A 220 6.61 6.79 -8.26
CA ARG A 220 8.01 6.57 -7.88
C ARG A 220 8.40 7.33 -6.61
N MET A 221 7.62 8.34 -6.23
CA MET A 221 7.85 9.07 -4.99
C MET A 221 7.54 8.18 -3.79
N ILE A 222 8.42 8.23 -2.80
CA ILE A 222 8.22 7.57 -1.51
C ILE A 222 7.62 8.57 -0.52
N TYR A 223 6.74 8.10 0.36
CA TYR A 223 6.03 8.89 1.35
C TYR A 223 6.23 8.26 2.73
N PRO A 224 6.37 9.06 3.81
CA PRO A 224 6.22 8.56 5.16
C PRO A 224 4.87 7.84 5.36
N VAL A 225 4.83 6.77 6.15
CA VAL A 225 3.58 5.99 6.37
C VAL A 225 2.60 6.63 7.35
N ASP A 226 3.04 7.62 8.13
CA ASP A 226 2.26 8.31 9.17
C ASP A 226 1.69 9.65 8.68
N LEU A 227 1.39 9.71 7.37
CA LEU A 227 0.74 10.85 6.74
C LEU A 227 -0.78 10.70 6.78
N GLU A 228 -1.46 11.75 7.23
CA GLU A 228 -2.91 11.87 7.16
C GLU A 228 -3.28 12.87 6.06
N PRO A 229 -4.14 12.51 5.09
CA PRO A 229 -4.52 13.40 4.00
C PRO A 229 -5.28 14.62 4.53
N ILE A 230 -4.87 15.83 4.13
CA ILE A 230 -5.60 17.08 4.38
C ILE A 230 -6.34 17.52 3.12
N SER A 231 -5.62 17.59 2.00
CA SER A 231 -6.16 18.04 0.72
C SER A 231 -5.33 17.47 -0.42
N ILE A 232 -5.98 16.74 -1.32
CA ILE A 232 -5.34 16.14 -2.49
C ILE A 232 -6.03 16.70 -3.73
N THR A 233 -5.32 17.53 -4.49
CA THR A 233 -5.76 17.99 -5.80
C THR A 233 -5.00 17.24 -6.88
N SER A 234 -5.79 16.54 -7.68
CA SER A 234 -5.48 15.94 -8.97
C SER A 234 -4.21 16.47 -9.65
N ASN A 235 -3.15 15.64 -9.62
CA ASN A 235 -1.89 15.75 -10.37
C ASN A 235 -1.09 17.03 -10.16
N LYS A 236 -1.39 17.80 -9.11
CA LYS A 236 -0.72 19.09 -8.87
C LYS A 236 -0.31 19.31 -7.44
N ASN A 237 -1.16 19.03 -6.46
CA ASN A 237 -0.84 19.34 -5.07
C ASN A 237 -1.40 18.30 -4.11
N GLU A 238 -0.56 17.76 -3.25
CA GLU A 238 -0.97 16.89 -2.15
C GLU A 238 -0.49 17.47 -0.83
N VAL A 239 -1.40 17.68 0.11
CA VAL A 239 -1.12 18.21 1.44
C VAL A 239 -1.49 17.14 2.46
N TYR A 240 -0.51 16.79 3.29
CA TYR A 240 -0.67 15.81 4.35
C TYR A 240 -0.29 16.42 5.70
N ARG A 241 -1.00 16.02 6.75
CA ARG A 241 -0.55 16.18 8.14
C ARG A 241 0.46 15.08 8.42
N TRP A 242 1.64 15.45 8.88
CA TRP A 242 2.68 14.51 9.28
C TRP A 242 2.88 14.56 10.79
N ILE A 243 2.41 13.53 11.51
CA ILE A 243 2.43 13.50 12.98
C ILE A 243 3.87 13.53 13.50
N GLY A 244 4.79 12.83 12.85
CA GLY A 244 6.22 12.81 13.18
C GLY A 244 7.03 14.02 12.69
N ALA A 245 6.37 15.08 12.18
CA ALA A 245 7.06 16.21 11.57
C ALA A 245 8.05 16.89 12.52
N SER A 246 9.28 17.02 12.02
CA SER A 246 10.31 17.89 12.58
C SER A 246 11.30 18.21 11.47
N THR A 247 12.08 19.28 11.64
CA THR A 247 13.18 19.59 10.70
C THR A 247 14.13 18.41 10.52
N LYS A 248 14.41 17.66 11.60
CA LYS A 248 15.25 16.47 11.54
C LYS A 248 14.60 15.34 10.72
N ALA A 249 13.34 15.04 10.99
CA ALA A 249 12.61 14.00 10.26
C ALA A 249 12.48 14.35 8.76
N TYR A 250 12.19 15.61 8.45
CA TYR A 250 12.13 16.11 7.08
C TYR A 250 13.46 15.94 6.36
N ASN A 251 14.57 16.36 6.96
CA ASN A 251 15.89 16.17 6.34
C ASN A 251 16.22 14.69 6.13
N GLN A 252 15.89 13.82 7.09
CA GLN A 252 16.05 12.36 6.93
C GLN A 252 15.20 11.80 5.80
N TYR A 253 13.99 12.32 5.63
CA TYR A 253 13.12 11.95 4.53
C TYR A 253 13.71 12.37 3.17
N LEU A 254 14.20 13.61 3.05
CA LEU A 254 14.87 14.07 1.82
C LEU A 254 16.09 13.22 1.46
N GLU A 255 16.91 12.87 2.46
CA GLU A 255 18.02 11.94 2.26
C GLU A 255 17.52 10.59 1.78
N LYS A 256 16.42 10.07 2.34
CA LYS A 256 15.84 8.80 1.90
C LYS A 256 15.39 8.85 0.44
N ILE A 257 14.84 9.98 -0.03
CA ILE A 257 14.47 10.18 -1.45
C ILE A 257 15.70 10.04 -2.33
N LEU A 258 16.80 10.72 -1.99
CA LEU A 258 18.05 10.66 -2.77
C LEU A 258 18.67 9.26 -2.80
N HIS A 259 18.54 8.50 -1.71
CA HIS A 259 19.02 7.13 -1.62
C HIS A 259 18.03 6.10 -2.19
N SER A 260 16.82 6.51 -2.61
CA SER A 260 15.79 5.60 -3.12
C SER A 260 16.06 5.20 -4.57
N ASN A 261 16.91 4.18 -4.74
CA ASN A 261 17.19 3.50 -6.02
C ASN A 261 17.56 4.43 -7.18
N GLY A 262 18.08 5.63 -6.91
CA GLY A 262 18.50 6.59 -7.92
C GLY A 262 17.38 7.11 -8.81
N ASN A 263 16.12 7.13 -8.36
CA ASN A 263 15.00 7.59 -9.18
C ASN A 263 14.86 9.12 -9.24
N TRP A 264 15.50 9.84 -8.31
CA TRP A 264 15.32 11.27 -8.08
C TRP A 264 16.65 11.98 -7.92
N GLN A 265 16.74 13.18 -8.46
CA GLN A 265 17.85 14.10 -8.30
C GLN A 265 17.34 15.40 -7.68
N LYS A 266 18.08 15.94 -6.72
CA LYS A 266 17.76 17.27 -6.17
C LYS A 266 18.19 18.34 -7.17
N GLU A 267 17.24 19.16 -7.60
CA GLU A 267 17.50 20.27 -8.53
C GLU A 267 17.79 21.56 -7.77
N SER A 268 16.97 21.87 -6.76
CA SER A 268 17.11 23.07 -5.94
C SER A 268 16.53 22.87 -4.54
N GLY A 269 16.78 23.81 -3.64
CA GLY A 269 16.12 23.82 -2.35
C GLY A 269 16.66 24.89 -1.42
N GLU A 270 15.75 25.52 -0.68
CA GLU A 270 16.05 26.51 0.35
C GLU A 270 15.23 26.18 1.61
N GLY A 271 15.92 26.04 2.75
CA GLY A 271 15.28 25.70 4.02
C GLY A 271 14.43 24.42 3.96
N LEU A 272 13.15 24.55 4.32
CA LEU A 272 12.18 23.46 4.36
C LEU A 272 11.38 23.30 3.05
N SER A 273 11.94 23.73 1.92
CA SER A 273 11.35 23.53 0.59
C SER A 273 12.42 23.05 -0.38
N ASN A 274 12.21 21.89 -1.00
CA ASN A 274 13.21 21.24 -1.84
C ASN A 274 12.55 20.64 -3.09
N THR A 275 13.15 20.89 -4.24
CA THR A 275 12.65 20.42 -5.54
C THR A 275 13.51 19.29 -6.07
N PHE A 276 12.84 18.22 -6.49
CA PHE A 276 13.43 17.03 -7.06
C PHE A 276 12.90 16.80 -8.47
N VAL A 277 13.78 16.31 -9.33
CA VAL A 277 13.45 15.93 -10.70
C VAL A 277 13.71 14.43 -10.84
N SER A 278 12.79 13.72 -11.46
CA SER A 278 12.96 12.32 -11.75
C SER A 278 14.10 12.13 -12.76
N VAL A 279 14.80 11.00 -12.72
CA VAL A 279 15.95 10.78 -13.62
C VAL A 279 15.60 10.82 -15.11
N ASP A 280 14.35 10.52 -15.47
CA ASP A 280 13.85 10.63 -16.84
C ASP A 280 13.36 12.05 -17.21
N GLY A 281 13.42 13.01 -16.28
CA GLY A 281 13.02 14.40 -16.49
C GLY A 281 11.51 14.61 -16.64
N ASN A 282 10.70 13.57 -16.48
CA ASN A 282 9.26 13.62 -16.76
C ASN A 282 8.41 14.07 -15.56
N GLU A 283 8.99 14.08 -14.37
CA GLU A 283 8.29 14.40 -13.12
C GLU A 283 9.18 15.31 -12.27
N VAL A 284 8.65 16.48 -11.93
CA VAL A 284 9.26 17.42 -11.01
C VAL A 284 8.35 17.54 -9.80
N ILE A 285 8.95 17.55 -8.62
CA ILE A 285 8.23 17.61 -7.37
C ILE A 285 8.91 18.55 -6.38
N THR A 286 8.14 19.52 -5.89
CA THR A 286 8.56 20.38 -4.79
C THR A 286 7.93 19.87 -3.51
N ILE A 287 8.78 19.53 -2.54
CA ILE A 287 8.36 19.02 -1.24
C ILE A 287 8.66 20.10 -0.20
N SER A 288 7.64 20.57 0.49
CA SER A 288 7.79 21.57 1.54
C SER A 288 7.18 21.14 2.87
N LEU A 289 7.81 21.56 3.97
CA LEU A 289 7.29 21.36 5.32
C LEU A 289 6.96 22.72 5.96
N ASN A 290 5.70 22.91 6.34
CA ASN A 290 5.24 24.05 7.11
C ASN A 290 4.57 23.58 8.41
N GLY A 291 5.23 23.78 9.55
CA GLY A 291 4.76 23.21 10.82
C GLY A 291 4.74 21.69 10.76
N ASN A 292 3.54 21.10 10.76
CA ASN A 292 3.31 19.66 10.59
C ASN A 292 2.66 19.30 9.26
N GLU A 293 2.59 20.23 8.30
CA GLU A 293 2.01 20.02 6.98
C GLU A 293 3.12 19.76 5.97
N LEU A 294 3.13 18.55 5.40
CA LEU A 294 4.02 18.14 4.33
C LEU A 294 3.27 18.27 3.00
N THR A 295 3.77 19.15 2.14
CA THR A 295 3.15 19.50 0.87
C THR A 295 3.99 19.00 -0.30
N TYR A 296 3.33 18.41 -1.29
CA TYR A 296 3.92 17.89 -2.52
C TYR A 296 3.30 18.60 -3.71
N GLU A 297 4.09 19.40 -4.41
CA GLU A 297 3.66 20.07 -5.64
C GLU A 297 4.27 19.37 -6.85
N TYR A 298 3.42 18.81 -7.70
CA TYR A 298 3.80 18.06 -8.89
C TYR A 298 3.77 18.93 -10.15
N PHE A 299 4.77 18.76 -11.00
CA PHE A 299 4.84 19.34 -12.32
C PHE A 299 5.36 18.29 -13.31
N TYR A 300 4.73 18.19 -14.48
CA TYR A 300 5.07 17.20 -15.52
C TYR A 300 5.49 17.93 -16.80
N PRO A 301 6.80 18.18 -17.00
CA PRO A 301 7.27 19.07 -18.06
C PRO A 301 6.92 18.61 -19.49
N ASN A 302 6.79 17.29 -19.69
CA ASN A 302 6.61 16.68 -21.00
C ASN A 302 5.18 16.25 -21.30
N GLN A 303 4.19 16.79 -20.57
CA GLN A 303 2.79 16.63 -20.95
C GLN A 303 2.37 17.79 -21.84
N ASP A 304 2.11 17.49 -23.12
CA ASP A 304 1.32 18.36 -23.97
C ASP A 304 -0.10 18.51 -23.36
N GLU A 305 -0.63 19.74 -23.35
CA GLU A 305 -2.02 20.07 -22.97
C GLU A 305 -3.07 19.33 -23.83
#